data_AF-A0AB34TA49-F1
#
_entry.id   AF-A0AB34TA49-F1
#
_cell.length_a   1.000
_cell.length_b   1.000
_cell.length_c   1.000
_cell.angle_alpha   90.00
_cell.angle_beta   90.00
_cell.angle_gamma   90.00
#
_symmetry.space_group_name_H-M   'P 1'
#
loop_
_entity.id
_entity.type
_entity.pdbx_description
1 polymer ?
#
loop_
_entity_poly.entity_id
_entity_poly.type
_entity_poly.pdbx_seq_one_letter_code
_entity_poly.pdbx_strand_id
1 'polypeptide(L)'
;MLRGNKKVCLKAENRSRVTQIRGVVSMSIRVAIAGVGNCASSLVQGVEYYKDTKDEDKIPGLMHNNFGGYRVRDIEFVTAFDVDADKVGKDLSEAIGASQNNTIKFADVPNLGVEVLRGPTHDGLGEYYREMITESDEEPVDVAQVLRDKKVDVLVSYLPVGSEEADKAYAQAAMDAGVAFVNCLPVFIASDPEWAQKFRDAGVPIIGDDIKSQVGATITHRVLARLFEDRGVRLDRTYQLNVGGNMDFMNMLQRSRLESKKISKTRAVTSVVPHEMDPHNVHIGPSDYVAWLDDRKFAFVRLEGTTFGDVPLSLEYKLQVWDSPNSAGIVIDAVRAAKIALDRGLAGPVLAPSSYFMKSPAVQHEDTEARQLVEAFIKGDVEANEEELNADVAAAKAAGKDVWKA
;
A
#
# COMPACT_ATOMS: atom_id res chain seq x y z
N MET A 1 55.49 42.59 -27.76
CA MET A 1 54.06 42.60 -28.13
C MET A 1 53.53 41.18 -28.00
N LEU A 2 52.22 41.08 -27.74
CA LEU A 2 51.37 39.88 -27.69
C LEU A 2 51.14 39.30 -26.29
N ARG A 3 49.93 39.62 -25.82
CA ARG A 3 49.19 39.13 -24.66
C ARG A 3 48.62 37.74 -24.97
N GLY A 4 48.44 36.90 -23.95
CA GLY A 4 47.66 35.67 -24.03
C GLY A 4 47.27 35.12 -22.65
N ASN A 5 45.99 35.27 -22.33
CA ASN A 5 45.11 34.68 -21.29
C ASN A 5 45.67 33.65 -20.27
N LYS A 6 45.50 33.84 -18.95
CA LYS A 6 44.28 33.76 -18.08
C LYS A 6 43.71 32.34 -17.85
N LYS A 7 43.64 32.00 -16.55
CA LYS A 7 42.64 31.18 -15.84
C LYS A 7 42.66 29.66 -16.05
N VAL A 8 43.40 28.93 -15.21
CA VAL A 8 42.96 27.65 -14.60
C VAL A 8 43.74 27.45 -13.30
N CYS A 9 43.16 27.77 -12.12
CA CYS A 9 43.53 27.13 -10.84
C CYS A 9 42.64 27.64 -9.69
N LEU A 10 41.34 27.33 -9.67
CA LEU A 10 40.46 27.67 -8.53
C LEU A 10 39.22 26.75 -8.43
N LYS A 11 39.36 25.48 -8.83
CA LYS A 11 38.26 24.48 -8.80
C LYS A 11 38.55 23.22 -7.98
N ALA A 12 39.68 23.14 -7.27
CA ALA A 12 40.08 21.91 -6.57
C ALA A 12 39.79 21.90 -5.06
N GLU A 13 39.60 23.04 -4.40
CA GLU A 13 39.53 23.10 -2.92
C GLU A 13 38.13 23.06 -2.31
N ASN A 14 37.06 23.07 -3.11
CA ASN A 14 35.68 23.06 -2.61
C ASN A 14 34.98 21.69 -2.67
N ARG A 15 35.67 20.63 -3.10
CA ARG A 15 35.11 19.25 -3.15
C ARG A 15 35.37 18.40 -1.91
N SER A 16 36.20 18.87 -0.97
CA SER A 16 36.60 18.14 0.23
C SER A 16 35.83 18.53 1.50
N ARG A 17 34.88 19.48 1.42
CA ARG A 17 34.04 19.91 2.57
C ARG A 17 32.60 19.38 2.56
N VAL A 18 32.20 18.60 1.54
CA VAL A 18 30.82 18.09 1.41
C VAL A 18 30.63 16.71 2.08
N THR A 19 31.68 16.10 2.63
CA THR A 19 31.63 14.71 3.13
C THR A 19 31.50 14.55 4.64
N GLN A 20 31.22 15.63 5.40
CA GLN A 20 31.14 15.56 6.87
C GLN A 20 29.98 16.36 7.46
N ILE A 21 28.75 16.09 7.00
CA ILE A 21 27.54 16.23 7.84
C ILE A 21 26.62 15.05 7.50
N ARG A 22 27.04 13.82 7.83
CA ARG A 22 26.10 12.73 8.05
C ARG A 22 25.99 12.59 9.56
N GLY A 23 25.06 13.35 10.15
CA GLY A 23 24.54 12.99 11.46
C GLY A 23 24.12 11.52 11.40
N VAL A 24 24.31 10.79 12.49
CA VAL A 24 23.91 9.38 12.59
C VAL A 24 22.41 9.31 12.31
N VAL A 25 22.03 9.03 11.06
CA VAL A 25 20.65 8.75 10.70
C VAL A 25 20.33 7.47 11.46
N SER A 26 19.35 7.53 12.36
CA SER A 26 18.83 6.34 13.02
C SER A 26 18.48 5.34 11.93
N MET A 27 19.11 4.18 11.95
CA MET A 27 18.82 3.13 10.97
C MET A 27 17.44 2.52 11.19
N SER A 28 16.80 2.76 12.35
CA SER A 28 15.46 2.24 12.65
C SER A 28 14.33 3.05 12.01
N ILE A 29 13.23 2.36 11.72
CA ILE A 29 11.95 2.87 11.25
C ILE A 29 10.91 2.53 12.32
N ARG A 30 10.47 3.52 13.08
CA ARG A 30 9.46 3.33 14.12
C ARG A 30 8.08 3.36 13.49
N VAL A 31 7.41 2.21 13.49
CA VAL A 31 6.14 1.99 12.81
C VAL A 31 5.01 1.92 13.83
N ALA A 32 3.93 2.64 13.51
CA ALA A 32 2.63 2.47 14.14
C ALA A 32 1.67 1.75 13.19
N ILE A 33 0.73 0.99 13.76
CA ILE A 33 -0.32 0.29 13.00
C ILE A 33 -1.70 0.76 13.47
N ALA A 34 -2.56 1.19 12.55
CA ALA A 34 -3.99 1.40 12.80
C ALA A 34 -4.79 0.23 12.21
N GLY A 35 -5.41 -0.58 13.07
CA GLY A 35 -6.12 -1.80 12.70
C GLY A 35 -5.22 -3.04 12.73
N VAL A 36 -5.31 -3.83 13.80
CA VAL A 36 -4.49 -5.03 14.02
C VAL A 36 -5.20 -6.26 13.45
N GLY A 37 -5.47 -6.23 12.14
CA GLY A 37 -6.12 -7.31 11.38
C GLY A 37 -5.16 -8.38 10.83
N ASN A 38 -5.65 -9.21 9.90
CA ASN A 38 -4.82 -10.21 9.20
C ASN A 38 -3.62 -9.60 8.44
N CYS A 39 -3.80 -8.41 7.83
CA CYS A 39 -2.72 -7.68 7.17
C CYS A 39 -1.62 -7.29 8.16
N ALA A 40 -2.00 -6.74 9.33
CA ALA A 40 -1.05 -6.42 10.40
C ALA A 40 -0.34 -7.67 10.91
N SER A 41 -1.07 -8.78 11.08
CA SER A 41 -0.49 -10.07 11.47
C SER A 41 0.57 -10.55 10.48
N SER A 42 0.28 -10.47 9.18
CA SER A 42 1.23 -10.85 8.13
C SER A 42 2.45 -9.91 8.07
N LEU A 43 2.25 -8.61 8.31
CA LEU A 43 3.33 -7.62 8.36
C LEU A 43 4.28 -7.90 9.55
N VAL A 44 3.74 -8.06 10.76
CA VAL A 44 4.54 -8.29 11.98
C VAL A 44 5.28 -9.62 11.88
N GLN A 45 4.60 -10.69 11.46
CA GLN A 45 5.24 -11.98 11.21
C GLN A 45 6.30 -11.89 10.11
N GLY A 46 6.06 -11.12 9.04
CA GLY A 46 7.00 -10.90 7.94
C GLY A 46 8.28 -10.21 8.40
N VAL A 47 8.16 -9.18 9.24
CA VAL A 47 9.32 -8.49 9.82
C VAL A 47 10.14 -9.45 10.69
N GLU A 48 9.49 -10.21 11.56
CA GLU A 48 10.17 -11.21 12.40
C GLU A 48 10.85 -12.31 11.57
N TYR A 49 10.15 -12.85 10.57
CA TYR A 49 10.64 -13.96 9.74
C TYR A 49 11.89 -13.59 8.95
N TYR A 50 11.96 -12.36 8.44
CA TYR A 50 13.04 -11.91 7.55
C TYR A 50 14.11 -11.05 8.22
N LYS A 51 14.04 -10.78 9.53
CA LYS A 51 14.99 -9.87 10.22
C LYS A 51 16.46 -10.28 10.10
N ASP A 52 16.74 -11.58 10.02
CA ASP A 52 18.11 -12.11 9.96
C ASP A 52 18.60 -12.37 8.52
N THR A 53 17.84 -11.94 7.52
CA THR A 53 18.17 -12.15 6.11
C THR A 53 19.36 -11.30 5.67
N LYS A 54 20.27 -11.84 4.86
CA LYS A 54 21.45 -11.13 4.37
C LYS A 54 21.12 -10.25 3.18
N ASP A 55 21.84 -9.14 3.01
CA ASP A 55 21.55 -8.14 1.97
C ASP A 55 21.47 -8.73 0.54
N GLU A 56 22.26 -9.76 0.26
CA GLU A 56 22.30 -10.47 -1.02
C GLU A 56 21.17 -11.48 -1.26
N ASP A 57 20.43 -11.86 -0.21
CA ASP A 57 19.37 -12.85 -0.32
C ASP A 57 18.16 -12.28 -1.09
N LYS A 58 17.56 -13.12 -1.93
CA LYS A 58 16.31 -12.79 -2.62
C LYS A 58 15.13 -13.29 -1.80
N ILE A 59 14.37 -12.36 -1.23
CA ILE A 59 13.14 -12.64 -0.49
C ILE A 59 11.95 -12.59 -1.46
N PRO A 60 11.17 -13.69 -1.61
CA PRO A 60 9.92 -13.65 -2.37
C PRO A 60 8.98 -12.58 -1.80
N GLY A 61 8.53 -11.67 -2.67
CA GLY A 61 7.56 -10.64 -2.30
C GLY A 61 8.13 -9.30 -1.83
N LEU A 62 9.45 -9.16 -1.76
CA LEU A 62 10.12 -7.88 -1.58
C LEU A 62 10.86 -7.47 -2.86
N MET A 63 10.89 -6.17 -3.15
CA MET A 63 11.75 -5.65 -4.22
C MET A 63 13.23 -5.82 -3.88
N HIS A 64 13.60 -5.41 -2.66
CA HIS A 64 14.96 -5.47 -2.15
C HIS A 64 14.96 -5.86 -0.69
N ASN A 65 15.95 -6.64 -0.25
CA ASN A 65 16.17 -6.85 1.18
C ASN A 65 16.68 -5.54 1.83
N ASN A 66 17.64 -4.87 1.18
CA ASN A 66 18.11 -3.54 1.55
C ASN A 66 17.49 -2.50 0.61
N PHE A 67 16.51 -1.75 1.11
CA PHE A 67 15.76 -0.74 0.37
C PHE A 67 16.29 0.65 0.75
N GLY A 68 17.21 1.19 -0.05
CA GLY A 68 17.78 2.52 0.17
C GLY A 68 18.56 2.69 1.48
N GLY A 69 19.09 1.60 2.05
CA GLY A 69 19.76 1.57 3.35
C GLY A 69 18.97 0.86 4.43
N TYR A 70 17.64 0.78 4.29
CA TYR A 70 16.74 0.17 5.27
C TYR A 70 16.49 -1.30 4.98
N ARG A 71 16.79 -2.14 5.96
CA ARG A 71 16.52 -3.59 5.95
C ARG A 71 15.19 -3.90 6.60
N VAL A 72 14.72 -5.14 6.45
CA VAL A 72 13.50 -5.58 7.14
C VAL A 72 13.63 -5.46 8.67
N ARG A 73 14.79 -5.84 9.23
CA ARG A 73 15.08 -5.72 10.68
C ARG A 73 15.12 -4.31 11.23
N ASP A 74 15.19 -3.32 10.34
CA ASP A 74 15.23 -1.93 10.74
C ASP A 74 13.81 -1.42 11.06
N ILE A 75 12.76 -2.19 10.74
CA ILE A 75 11.37 -1.88 11.12
C ILE A 75 11.14 -2.29 12.58
N GLU A 76 10.76 -1.32 13.40
CA GLU A 76 10.43 -1.48 14.82
C GLU A 76 8.99 -1.03 15.06
N PHE A 77 8.12 -1.94 15.50
CA PHE A 77 6.76 -1.56 15.90
C PHE A 77 6.82 -0.89 17.27
N VAL A 78 6.26 0.31 17.41
CA VAL A 78 6.34 1.09 18.66
C VAL A 78 4.99 1.40 19.30
N THR A 79 3.91 1.27 18.54
CA THR A 79 2.53 1.41 19.01
C THR A 79 1.57 0.78 18.00
N ALA A 80 0.39 0.37 18.44
CA ALA A 80 -0.68 -0.06 17.57
C ALA A 80 -2.04 0.41 18.11
N PHE A 81 -3.03 0.51 17.24
CA PHE A 81 -4.38 0.95 17.58
C PHE A 81 -5.40 -0.06 17.06
N ASP A 82 -6.38 -0.42 17.89
CA ASP A 82 -7.54 -1.19 17.50
C ASP A 82 -8.77 -0.74 18.31
N VAL A 83 -9.92 -1.31 17.98
CA VAL A 83 -11.20 -1.03 18.66
C VAL A 83 -11.82 -2.30 19.23
N ASP A 84 -11.32 -3.47 18.85
CA ASP A 84 -11.78 -4.77 19.32
C ASP A 84 -11.34 -5.03 20.76
N ALA A 85 -12.28 -5.37 21.64
CA ALA A 85 -12.04 -5.71 23.03
C ALA A 85 -11.09 -6.92 23.19
N ASP A 86 -11.03 -7.81 22.21
CA ASP A 86 -10.11 -8.93 22.21
C ASP A 86 -8.68 -8.55 21.77
N LYS A 87 -8.42 -7.28 21.44
CA LYS A 87 -7.09 -6.80 21.00
C LYS A 87 -6.58 -5.65 21.86
N VAL A 88 -7.43 -4.69 22.21
CA VAL A 88 -7.06 -3.54 23.05
C VAL A 88 -6.49 -4.03 24.39
N GLY A 89 -5.39 -3.42 24.82
CA GLY A 89 -4.66 -3.77 26.06
C GLY A 89 -3.71 -4.98 25.94
N LYS A 90 -3.71 -5.71 24.83
CA LYS A 90 -2.77 -6.83 24.60
C LYS A 90 -1.46 -6.36 24.00
N ASP A 91 -0.40 -7.16 24.18
CA ASP A 91 0.82 -6.99 23.39
C ASP A 91 0.53 -7.27 21.91
N LEU A 92 1.18 -6.52 21.01
CA LEU A 92 1.01 -6.67 19.57
C LEU A 92 1.31 -8.11 19.10
N SER A 93 2.27 -8.81 19.71
CA SER A 93 2.57 -10.22 19.38
C SER A 93 1.41 -11.19 19.67
N GLU A 94 0.53 -10.83 20.63
CA GLU A 94 -0.65 -11.59 20.98
C GLU A 94 -1.86 -11.14 20.14
N ALA A 95 -2.04 -9.83 19.97
CA ALA A 95 -3.17 -9.25 19.24
C ALA A 95 -3.20 -9.67 17.76
N ILE A 96 -2.04 -9.90 17.12
CA ILE A 96 -1.98 -10.40 15.73
C ILE A 96 -2.56 -11.80 15.53
N GLY A 97 -2.81 -12.56 16.61
CA GLY A 97 -3.48 -13.86 16.59
C GLY A 97 -4.82 -13.89 17.34
N ALA A 98 -5.34 -12.74 17.77
CA ALA A 98 -6.56 -12.64 18.57
C ALA A 98 -7.82 -12.34 17.72
N SER A 99 -9.00 -12.55 18.32
CA SER A 99 -10.31 -12.31 17.70
C SER A 99 -10.45 -13.07 16.37
N GLN A 100 -10.97 -12.40 15.33
CA GLN A 100 -11.20 -12.94 13.99
C GLN A 100 -9.93 -12.95 13.10
N ASN A 101 -8.74 -12.71 13.65
CA ASN A 101 -7.50 -12.87 12.89
C ASN A 101 -7.25 -14.36 12.64
N ASN A 102 -7.13 -14.74 11.36
CA ASN A 102 -7.07 -16.11 10.89
C ASN A 102 -6.12 -16.29 9.69
N THR A 103 -5.14 -15.40 9.54
CA THR A 103 -4.08 -15.60 8.54
C THR A 103 -3.13 -16.73 8.93
N ILE A 104 -2.39 -17.23 7.93
CA ILE A 104 -1.42 -18.30 8.12
C ILE A 104 -0.31 -17.85 9.09
N LYS A 105 -0.02 -18.68 10.09
CA LYS A 105 1.13 -18.49 10.95
C LYS A 105 2.38 -19.05 10.28
N PHE A 106 3.34 -18.19 9.98
CA PHE A 106 4.63 -18.57 9.38
C PHE A 106 5.85 -18.10 10.19
N ALA A 107 5.65 -17.34 11.26
CA ALA A 107 6.68 -16.99 12.23
C ALA A 107 6.13 -17.02 13.67
N ASP A 108 7.00 -17.34 14.62
CA ASP A 108 6.73 -17.14 16.05
C ASP A 108 7.23 -15.74 16.43
N VAL A 109 6.30 -14.83 16.73
CA VAL A 109 6.62 -13.45 17.10
C VAL A 109 6.84 -13.40 18.61
N PRO A 110 8.02 -12.96 19.11
CA PRO A 110 8.26 -12.80 20.54
C PRO A 110 7.43 -11.63 21.09
N ASN A 111 7.28 -11.57 22.41
CA ASN A 111 6.66 -10.40 23.05
C ASN A 111 7.40 -9.12 22.66
N LEU A 112 6.66 -8.14 22.13
CA LEU A 112 7.24 -6.92 21.56
C LEU A 112 7.33 -5.77 22.58
N GLY A 113 6.60 -5.86 23.71
CA GLY A 113 6.43 -4.75 24.64
C GLY A 113 5.59 -3.61 24.05
N VAL A 114 4.73 -3.92 23.08
CA VAL A 114 3.94 -2.94 22.32
C VAL A 114 2.47 -3.19 22.62
N GLU A 115 1.91 -2.43 23.54
CA GLU A 115 0.49 -2.48 23.86
C GLU A 115 -0.36 -1.93 22.70
N VAL A 116 -1.45 -2.64 22.37
CA VAL A 116 -2.48 -2.16 21.44
C VAL A 116 -3.41 -1.21 22.17
N LEU A 117 -3.39 0.06 21.77
CA LEU A 117 -4.18 1.11 22.38
C LEU A 117 -5.58 1.20 21.75
N ARG A 118 -6.53 1.71 22.53
CA ARG A 118 -7.87 2.04 22.04
C ARG A 118 -7.82 3.22 21.06
N GLY A 119 -7.98 2.95 19.77
CA GLY A 119 -8.12 3.99 18.75
C GLY A 119 -9.55 4.51 18.63
N PRO A 120 -9.82 5.66 17.98
CA PRO A 120 -11.18 6.12 17.74
C PRO A 120 -11.89 5.26 16.67
N THR A 121 -13.15 4.92 16.92
CA THR A 121 -13.90 3.96 16.08
C THR A 121 -14.41 4.57 14.77
N HIS A 122 -15.02 5.75 14.83
CA HIS A 122 -15.71 6.39 13.71
C HIS A 122 -16.60 5.39 12.92
N ASP A 123 -16.46 5.33 11.59
CA ASP A 123 -17.13 4.40 10.67
C ASP A 123 -16.34 3.08 10.44
N GLY A 124 -15.33 2.82 11.28
CA GLY A 124 -14.50 1.60 11.32
C GLY A 124 -15.30 0.30 11.34
N LEU A 125 -16.34 0.24 12.17
CA LEU A 125 -17.14 -0.96 12.39
C LEU A 125 -18.46 -0.91 11.62
N GLY A 126 -18.51 -1.68 10.52
CA GLY A 126 -19.73 -1.97 9.77
C GLY A 126 -20.67 -2.93 10.50
N GLU A 127 -21.81 -3.21 9.88
CA GLU A 127 -22.86 -4.05 10.46
C GLU A 127 -22.33 -5.44 10.84
N TYR A 128 -21.75 -6.16 9.88
CA TYR A 128 -21.19 -7.50 10.12
C TYR A 128 -19.99 -7.50 11.06
N TYR A 129 -19.21 -6.42 11.13
CA TYR A 129 -18.13 -6.33 12.12
C TYR A 129 -18.69 -6.28 13.53
N ARG A 130 -19.74 -5.47 13.76
CA ARG A 130 -20.42 -5.37 15.06
C ARG A 130 -21.14 -6.65 15.48
N GLU A 131 -21.47 -7.52 14.54
CA GLU A 131 -22.02 -8.86 14.83
C GLU A 131 -20.94 -9.87 15.25
N MET A 132 -19.69 -9.67 14.81
CA MET A 132 -18.62 -10.67 14.94
C MET A 132 -17.61 -10.36 16.05
N ILE A 133 -17.53 -9.11 16.50
CA ILE A 133 -16.62 -8.67 17.57
C ILE A 133 -17.33 -7.79 18.58
N THR A 134 -16.74 -7.67 19.77
CA THR A 134 -17.17 -6.71 20.80
C THR A 134 -16.25 -5.50 20.74
N GLU A 135 -16.83 -4.31 20.60
CA GLU A 135 -16.06 -3.06 20.68
C GLU A 135 -15.58 -2.85 22.13
N SER A 136 -14.33 -2.41 22.31
CA SER A 136 -13.75 -2.15 23.63
C SER A 136 -14.42 -0.94 24.30
N ASP A 137 -14.74 -1.11 25.59
CA ASP A 137 -15.32 -0.09 26.48
C ASP A 137 -14.28 0.95 26.96
N GLU A 138 -13.00 0.80 26.61
CA GLU A 138 -11.99 1.80 26.91
C GLU A 138 -12.24 3.10 26.13
N GLU A 139 -11.77 4.23 26.69
CA GLU A 139 -11.84 5.53 26.04
C GLU A 139 -10.75 5.63 24.94
N PRO A 140 -11.09 6.11 23.73
CA PRO A 140 -10.12 6.35 22.69
C PRO A 140 -9.00 7.32 23.09
N VAL A 141 -7.76 6.95 22.78
CA VAL A 141 -6.59 7.80 23.01
C VAL A 141 -6.50 8.95 21.99
N ASP A 142 -5.78 10.01 22.34
CA ASP A 142 -5.34 11.01 21.36
C ASP A 142 -4.22 10.40 20.50
N VAL A 143 -4.58 9.96 19.30
CA VAL A 143 -3.67 9.31 18.36
C VAL A 143 -2.47 10.20 18.05
N ALA A 144 -2.67 11.49 17.77
CA ALA A 144 -1.59 12.39 17.40
C ALA A 144 -0.60 12.56 18.57
N GLN A 145 -1.11 12.63 19.80
CA GLN A 145 -0.27 12.70 20.99
C GLN A 145 0.56 11.43 21.18
N VAL A 146 -0.07 10.25 21.05
CA VAL A 146 0.64 8.96 21.12
C VAL A 146 1.73 8.86 20.06
N LEU A 147 1.43 9.23 18.82
CA LEU A 147 2.40 9.20 17.72
C LEU A 147 3.63 10.06 18.03
N ARG A 148 3.44 11.27 18.59
CA ARG A 148 4.54 12.15 19.03
C ARG A 148 5.34 11.54 20.18
N ASP A 149 4.66 11.03 21.21
CA ASP A 149 5.30 10.48 22.41
C ASP A 149 6.13 9.23 22.10
N LYS A 150 5.63 8.38 21.20
CA LYS A 150 6.32 7.19 20.71
C LYS A 150 7.33 7.49 19.59
N LYS A 151 7.40 8.75 19.15
CA LYS A 151 8.30 9.23 18.08
C LYS A 151 8.15 8.40 16.80
N VAL A 152 6.91 8.14 16.40
CA VAL A 152 6.62 7.34 15.22
C VAL A 152 7.20 8.02 13.98
N ASP A 153 7.75 7.23 13.06
CA ASP A 153 8.21 7.72 11.76
C ASP A 153 7.14 7.44 10.67
N VAL A 154 6.50 6.27 10.71
CA VAL A 154 5.49 5.84 9.74
C VAL A 154 4.25 5.25 10.42
N LEU A 155 3.06 5.73 10.07
CA LEU A 155 1.78 5.10 10.43
C LEU A 155 1.24 4.31 9.23
N VAL A 156 1.00 3.01 9.43
CA VAL A 156 0.34 2.14 8.45
C VAL A 156 -1.13 1.99 8.81
N SER A 157 -2.02 2.33 7.88
CA SER A 157 -3.46 2.13 8.05
C SER A 157 -3.92 0.82 7.42
N TYR A 158 -4.58 -0.03 8.21
CA TYR A 158 -5.20 -1.30 7.83
C TYR A 158 -6.66 -1.37 8.31
N LEU A 159 -7.36 -0.23 8.38
CA LEU A 159 -8.76 -0.22 8.78
C LEU A 159 -9.65 -0.96 7.76
N PRO A 160 -10.87 -1.34 8.16
CA PRO A 160 -11.80 -2.01 7.25
C PRO A 160 -12.18 -1.16 6.03
N VAL A 161 -12.54 -1.84 4.93
CA VAL A 161 -13.05 -1.17 3.72
C VAL A 161 -14.35 -0.41 4.05
N GLY A 162 -14.45 0.83 3.57
CA GLY A 162 -15.59 1.71 3.81
C GLY A 162 -15.45 2.60 5.05
N SER A 163 -14.30 2.58 5.73
CA SER A 163 -13.99 3.42 6.88
C SER A 163 -13.36 4.74 6.47
N GLU A 164 -14.12 5.59 5.78
CA GLU A 164 -13.64 6.85 5.21
C GLU A 164 -13.36 7.89 6.29
N GLU A 165 -14.27 8.05 7.26
CA GLU A 165 -14.08 9.00 8.37
C GLU A 165 -12.92 8.57 9.26
N ALA A 166 -12.83 7.28 9.59
CA ALA A 166 -11.76 6.75 10.42
C ALA A 166 -10.39 6.92 9.76
N ASP A 167 -10.23 6.53 8.50
CA ASP A 167 -8.93 6.57 7.81
C ASP A 167 -8.45 8.02 7.63
N LYS A 168 -9.37 8.94 7.32
CA LYS A 168 -9.09 10.39 7.29
C LYS A 168 -8.73 10.95 8.67
N ALA A 169 -9.36 10.47 9.76
CA ALA A 169 -9.00 10.87 11.11
C ALA A 169 -7.57 10.43 11.49
N TYR A 170 -7.18 9.19 11.13
CA TYR A 170 -5.80 8.73 11.32
C TYR A 170 -4.80 9.46 10.42
N ALA A 171 -5.16 9.78 9.18
CA ALA A 171 -4.34 10.60 8.29
C ALA A 171 -4.13 12.01 8.86
N GLN A 172 -5.17 12.62 9.43
CA GLN A 172 -5.06 13.91 10.12
C GLN A 172 -4.14 13.80 11.35
N ALA A 173 -4.31 12.78 12.18
CA ALA A 173 -3.46 12.56 13.34
C ALA A 173 -1.98 12.35 12.97
N ALA A 174 -1.71 11.68 11.85
CA ALA A 174 -0.36 11.52 11.31
C ALA A 174 0.25 12.87 10.91
N MET A 175 -0.50 13.71 10.18
CA MET A 175 -0.06 15.06 9.82
C MET A 175 0.21 15.92 11.06
N ASP A 176 -0.70 15.90 12.04
CA ASP A 176 -0.57 16.67 13.29
C ASP A 176 0.63 16.21 14.15
N ALA A 177 1.11 14.98 13.94
CA ALA A 177 2.26 14.42 14.62
C ALA A 177 3.57 14.51 13.82
N GLY A 178 3.54 14.95 12.57
CA GLY A 178 4.72 14.96 11.69
C GLY A 178 5.14 13.56 11.22
N VAL A 179 4.18 12.65 11.05
CA VAL A 179 4.39 11.23 10.74
C VAL A 179 4.01 10.91 9.30
N ALA A 180 4.83 10.13 8.61
CA ALA A 180 4.52 9.66 7.27
C ALA A 180 3.34 8.67 7.29
N PHE A 181 2.47 8.70 6.28
CA PHE A 181 1.28 7.85 6.23
C PHE A 181 1.33 6.84 5.09
N VAL A 182 1.03 5.58 5.38
CA VAL A 182 0.87 4.51 4.38
C VAL A 182 -0.58 4.05 4.38
N ASN A 183 -1.32 4.45 3.36
CA ASN A 183 -2.74 4.11 3.20
C ASN A 183 -2.90 2.80 2.41
N CYS A 184 -3.29 1.72 3.10
CA CYS A 184 -3.55 0.43 2.44
C CYS A 184 -5.00 0.25 1.97
N LEU A 185 -5.87 1.22 2.23
CA LEU A 185 -7.32 1.12 2.05
C LEU A 185 -7.74 1.79 0.74
N PRO A 186 -8.89 1.41 0.15
CA PRO A 186 -9.49 2.12 -0.98
C PRO A 186 -10.25 3.39 -0.55
N VAL A 187 -9.69 4.16 0.39
CA VAL A 187 -10.14 5.51 0.74
C VAL A 187 -9.21 6.50 0.05
N PHE A 188 -9.76 7.46 -0.69
CA PHE A 188 -8.93 8.42 -1.44
C PHE A 188 -8.36 9.48 -0.49
N ILE A 189 -7.04 9.45 -0.31
CA ILE A 189 -6.27 10.38 0.52
C ILE A 189 -5.07 10.88 -0.27
N ALA A 190 -4.17 9.99 -0.69
CA ALA A 190 -3.03 10.37 -1.52
C ALA A 190 -3.47 10.77 -2.93
N SER A 191 -4.53 10.15 -3.44
CA SER A 191 -5.11 10.42 -4.75
C SER A 191 -6.18 11.51 -4.74
N ASP A 192 -6.56 12.03 -3.56
CA ASP A 192 -7.49 13.16 -3.42
C ASP A 192 -6.72 14.49 -3.39
N PRO A 193 -7.07 15.49 -4.21
CA PRO A 193 -6.29 16.73 -4.30
C PRO A 193 -6.33 17.58 -3.03
N GLU A 194 -7.42 17.55 -2.26
CA GLU A 194 -7.51 18.30 -1.01
C GLU A 194 -6.59 17.69 0.05
N TRP A 195 -6.65 16.37 0.21
CA TRP A 195 -5.78 15.65 1.15
C TRP A 195 -4.32 15.70 0.75
N ALA A 196 -4.02 15.53 -0.54
CA ALA A 196 -2.66 15.68 -1.05
C ALA A 196 -2.07 17.06 -0.72
N GLN A 197 -2.87 18.13 -0.81
CA GLN A 197 -2.43 19.47 -0.42
C GLN A 197 -2.23 19.58 1.09
N LYS A 198 -3.12 19.01 1.92
CA LYS A 198 -2.95 18.97 3.38
C LYS A 198 -1.63 18.31 3.80
N PHE A 199 -1.27 17.17 3.19
CA PHE A 199 0.02 16.51 3.46
C PHE A 199 1.22 17.37 3.03
N ARG A 200 1.11 18.11 1.92
CA ARG A 200 2.13 19.09 1.51
C ARG A 200 2.28 20.20 2.54
N ASP A 201 1.17 20.80 2.95
CA ASP A 201 1.16 21.90 3.91
C ASP A 201 1.67 21.47 5.30
N ALA A 202 1.40 20.21 5.69
CA ALA A 202 1.91 19.61 6.91
C ALA A 202 3.39 19.18 6.84
N GLY A 203 4.00 19.19 5.65
CA GLY A 203 5.42 18.85 5.49
C GLY A 203 5.72 17.35 5.65
N VAL A 204 4.74 16.46 5.43
CA VAL A 204 4.88 15.01 5.63
C VAL A 204 4.51 14.20 4.38
N PRO A 205 5.17 13.07 4.12
CA PRO A 205 4.89 12.25 2.95
C PRO A 205 3.73 11.28 3.18
N ILE A 206 3.04 10.95 2.09
CA ILE A 206 2.03 9.88 2.05
C ILE A 206 2.30 8.93 0.88
N ILE A 207 2.16 7.61 1.14
CA ILE A 207 2.08 6.58 0.10
C ILE A 207 0.67 5.98 0.15
N GLY A 208 -0.03 6.05 -0.97
CA GLY A 208 -1.42 5.61 -1.12
C GLY A 208 -1.90 5.75 -2.57
N ASP A 209 -3.07 5.23 -2.94
CA ASP A 209 -4.07 4.55 -2.09
C ASP A 209 -4.38 3.11 -2.56
N ASP A 210 -4.93 2.27 -1.66
CA ASP A 210 -5.29 0.85 -1.87
C ASP A 210 -4.09 -0.04 -2.22
N ILE A 211 -3.48 -0.71 -1.23
CA ILE A 211 -2.25 -1.49 -1.45
C ILE A 211 -2.45 -2.61 -2.48
N LYS A 212 -1.47 -2.81 -3.37
CA LYS A 212 -1.44 -3.95 -4.29
C LYS A 212 -1.17 -5.26 -3.54
N SER A 213 -1.47 -6.36 -4.21
CA SER A 213 -1.00 -7.70 -3.83
C SER A 213 0.04 -8.15 -4.86
N GLN A 214 0.96 -9.03 -4.51
CA GLN A 214 2.00 -9.52 -5.44
C GLN A 214 1.37 -10.19 -6.65
N VAL A 215 0.51 -11.19 -6.41
CA VAL A 215 -0.26 -11.86 -7.46
C VAL A 215 -1.70 -11.99 -6.99
N GLY A 216 -2.54 -11.02 -7.38
CA GLY A 216 -3.97 -11.02 -7.12
C GLY A 216 -4.79 -11.35 -8.35
N ALA A 217 -6.08 -11.60 -8.16
CA ALA A 217 -7.01 -11.90 -9.25
C ALA A 217 -7.04 -10.80 -10.32
N THR A 218 -7.01 -9.52 -9.92
CA THR A 218 -7.07 -8.38 -10.84
C THR A 218 -5.86 -8.28 -11.75
N ILE A 219 -4.63 -8.47 -11.25
CA ILE A 219 -3.42 -8.41 -12.09
C ILE A 219 -3.34 -9.63 -13.03
N THR A 220 -3.65 -10.83 -12.55
CA THR A 220 -3.72 -12.03 -13.40
C THR A 220 -4.74 -11.85 -14.53
N HIS A 221 -5.92 -11.32 -14.21
CA HIS A 221 -6.98 -11.08 -15.17
C HIS A 221 -6.55 -10.03 -16.21
N ARG A 222 -5.99 -8.89 -15.77
CA ARG A 222 -5.49 -7.84 -16.67
C ARG A 222 -4.43 -8.36 -17.64
N VAL A 223 -3.46 -9.13 -17.16
CA VAL A 223 -2.40 -9.72 -18.01
C VAL A 223 -2.99 -10.67 -19.06
N LEU A 224 -3.97 -11.50 -18.68
CA LEU A 224 -4.62 -12.42 -19.61
C LEU A 224 -5.53 -11.71 -20.60
N ALA A 225 -6.27 -10.69 -20.18
CA ALA A 225 -7.06 -9.84 -21.07
C ALA A 225 -6.14 -9.12 -22.08
N ARG A 226 -5.00 -8.59 -21.61
CA ARG A 226 -4.01 -7.98 -22.49
C ARG A 226 -3.41 -8.99 -23.48
N LEU A 227 -3.13 -10.21 -23.02
CA LEU A 227 -2.65 -11.29 -23.89
C LEU A 227 -3.66 -11.63 -24.99
N PHE A 228 -4.97 -11.63 -24.70
CA PHE A 228 -5.99 -11.83 -25.73
C PHE A 228 -5.87 -10.74 -26.80
N GLU A 229 -5.84 -9.48 -26.38
CA GLU A 229 -5.75 -8.34 -27.29
C GLU A 229 -4.45 -8.32 -28.10
N ASP A 230 -3.29 -8.52 -27.46
CA ASP A 230 -1.98 -8.55 -28.13
C ASP A 230 -1.84 -9.70 -29.15
N ARG A 231 -2.67 -10.74 -29.04
CA ARG A 231 -2.72 -11.88 -29.97
C ARG A 231 -3.87 -11.80 -30.97
N GLY A 232 -4.61 -10.69 -30.99
CA GLY A 232 -5.73 -10.48 -31.91
C GLY A 232 -6.96 -11.31 -31.58
N VAL A 233 -7.11 -11.73 -30.31
CA VAL A 233 -8.32 -12.38 -29.79
C VAL A 233 -9.21 -11.30 -29.19
N ARG A 234 -10.39 -11.09 -29.77
CA ARG A 234 -11.35 -10.12 -29.24
C ARG A 234 -11.99 -10.69 -27.97
N LEU A 235 -11.85 -10.02 -26.83
CA LEU A 235 -12.53 -10.41 -25.61
C LEU A 235 -14.04 -10.06 -25.68
N ASP A 236 -14.90 -11.07 -25.54
CA ASP A 236 -16.36 -10.93 -25.65
C ASP A 236 -17.04 -10.85 -24.28
N ARG A 237 -16.67 -11.75 -23.37
CA ARG A 237 -17.30 -11.91 -22.05
C ARG A 237 -16.26 -12.26 -21.00
N THR A 238 -16.48 -11.79 -19.78
CA THR A 238 -15.66 -12.19 -18.65
C THR A 238 -16.38 -12.11 -17.31
N TYR A 239 -16.02 -13.03 -16.41
CA TYR A 239 -16.29 -12.86 -15.00
C TYR A 239 -15.04 -13.09 -14.15
N GLN A 240 -15.03 -12.48 -12.97
CA GLN A 240 -14.08 -12.72 -11.89
C GLN A 240 -14.87 -12.81 -10.57
N LEU A 241 -15.04 -14.05 -10.08
CA LEU A 241 -15.71 -14.35 -8.83
C LEU A 241 -14.67 -14.55 -7.73
N ASN A 242 -14.80 -13.86 -6.61
CA ASN A 242 -13.84 -13.95 -5.49
C ASN A 242 -14.55 -14.39 -4.21
N VAL A 243 -14.04 -15.44 -3.56
CA VAL A 243 -14.52 -15.90 -2.24
C VAL A 243 -13.37 -15.96 -1.24
N GLY A 244 -13.67 -15.71 0.03
CA GLY A 244 -12.70 -15.75 1.14
C GLY A 244 -13.40 -15.88 2.49
N GLY A 245 -12.64 -16.14 3.56
CA GLY A 245 -13.18 -16.46 4.89
C GLY A 245 -12.70 -15.53 6.01
N ASN A 246 -12.15 -14.35 5.68
CA ASN A 246 -11.72 -13.36 6.66
C ASN A 246 -12.74 -12.22 6.84
N MET A 247 -12.47 -11.34 7.80
CA MET A 247 -13.34 -10.20 8.07
C MET A 247 -13.35 -9.12 6.97
N ASP A 248 -12.34 -9.05 6.09
CA ASP A 248 -12.44 -8.19 4.89
C ASP A 248 -13.54 -8.72 3.96
N PHE A 249 -13.57 -10.04 3.68
CA PHE A 249 -14.63 -10.65 2.89
C PHE A 249 -16.00 -10.56 3.55
N MET A 250 -16.08 -10.74 4.88
CA MET A 250 -17.33 -10.56 5.64
C MET A 250 -17.85 -9.11 5.53
N ASN A 251 -16.99 -8.12 5.77
CA ASN A 251 -17.34 -6.70 5.63
C ASN A 251 -17.74 -6.37 4.18
N MET A 252 -17.13 -7.03 3.20
CA MET A 252 -17.50 -6.91 1.79
C MET A 252 -18.84 -7.56 1.44
N LEU A 253 -19.51 -8.33 2.30
CA LEU A 253 -20.91 -8.72 2.03
C LEU A 253 -21.87 -7.52 2.11
N GLN A 254 -21.48 -6.47 2.85
CA GLN A 254 -22.25 -5.24 2.96
C GLN A 254 -22.13 -4.40 1.69
N ARG A 255 -23.04 -4.61 0.73
CA ARG A 255 -22.99 -4.00 -0.61
C ARG A 255 -22.89 -2.47 -0.61
N SER A 256 -23.48 -1.79 0.39
CA SER A 256 -23.40 -0.32 0.52
C SER A 256 -21.96 0.18 0.71
N ARG A 257 -21.05 -0.64 1.24
CA ARG A 257 -19.62 -0.31 1.41
C ARG A 257 -18.76 -0.60 0.18
N LEU A 258 -19.33 -1.12 -0.91
CA LEU A 258 -18.57 -1.69 -2.04
C LEU A 258 -18.61 -0.91 -3.35
N GLU A 259 -19.46 0.11 -3.48
CA GLU A 259 -19.73 0.75 -4.79
C GLU A 259 -18.43 1.18 -5.49
N SER A 260 -17.56 1.90 -4.78
CA SER A 260 -16.26 2.36 -5.28
C SER A 260 -15.33 1.20 -5.68
N LYS A 261 -15.28 0.13 -4.88
CA LYS A 261 -14.38 -1.03 -5.10
C LYS A 261 -14.83 -1.90 -6.27
N LYS A 262 -16.14 -1.98 -6.55
CA LYS A 262 -16.67 -2.67 -7.74
C LYS A 262 -16.32 -1.91 -9.02
N ILE A 263 -16.47 -0.59 -8.99
CA ILE A 263 -16.12 0.29 -10.11
C ILE A 263 -14.63 0.20 -10.41
N SER A 264 -13.76 0.34 -9.41
CA SER A 264 -12.30 0.32 -9.60
C SER A 264 -11.81 -1.01 -10.18
N LYS A 265 -12.28 -2.14 -9.66
CA LYS A 265 -11.90 -3.48 -10.17
C LYS A 265 -12.39 -3.74 -11.59
N THR A 266 -13.59 -3.28 -11.92
CA THR A 266 -14.13 -3.44 -13.28
C THR A 266 -13.30 -2.63 -14.27
N ARG A 267 -13.04 -1.35 -13.96
CA ARG A 267 -12.20 -0.47 -14.79
C ARG A 267 -10.78 -0.99 -14.96
N ALA A 268 -10.19 -1.57 -13.93
CA ALA A 268 -8.84 -2.12 -13.96
C ALA A 268 -8.63 -3.24 -15.00
N VAL A 269 -9.71 -3.90 -15.44
CA VAL A 269 -9.70 -4.94 -16.48
C VAL A 269 -10.24 -4.40 -17.80
N THR A 270 -11.34 -3.64 -17.79
CA THR A 270 -11.93 -3.14 -19.03
C THR A 270 -11.08 -2.05 -19.69
N SER A 271 -10.20 -1.36 -18.96
CA SER A 271 -9.32 -0.32 -19.52
C SER A 271 -8.25 -0.84 -20.47
N VAL A 272 -7.90 -2.13 -20.41
CA VAL A 272 -6.93 -2.75 -21.34
C VAL A 272 -7.59 -3.31 -22.60
N VAL A 273 -8.92 -3.32 -22.65
CA VAL A 273 -9.71 -3.78 -23.79
C VAL A 273 -9.95 -2.59 -24.73
N PRO A 274 -9.56 -2.64 -26.01
CA PRO A 274 -9.60 -1.49 -26.93
C PRO A 274 -10.99 -1.20 -27.49
N HIS A 275 -12.02 -1.96 -27.10
CA HIS A 275 -13.42 -1.77 -27.49
C HIS A 275 -14.34 -1.71 -26.28
N GLU A 276 -15.52 -1.12 -26.49
CA GLU A 276 -16.57 -1.10 -25.48
C GLU A 276 -17.14 -2.51 -25.28
N MET A 277 -17.11 -2.98 -24.03
CA MET A 277 -17.79 -4.22 -23.63
C MET A 277 -19.15 -3.86 -23.04
N ASP A 278 -20.21 -4.52 -23.52
CA ASP A 278 -21.52 -4.42 -22.89
C ASP A 278 -21.41 -4.75 -21.39
N PRO A 279 -21.88 -3.90 -20.47
CA PRO A 279 -21.84 -4.16 -19.03
C PRO A 279 -22.47 -5.50 -18.62
N HIS A 280 -23.41 -6.04 -19.39
CA HIS A 280 -23.97 -7.38 -19.18
C HIS A 280 -22.93 -8.50 -19.32
N ASN A 281 -21.89 -8.28 -20.12
CA ASN A 281 -20.83 -9.25 -20.43
C ASN A 281 -19.64 -9.20 -19.46
N VAL A 282 -19.67 -8.32 -18.46
CA VAL A 282 -18.57 -8.13 -17.50
C VAL A 282 -19.08 -8.24 -16.07
N HIS A 283 -18.55 -9.19 -15.31
CA HIS A 283 -18.89 -9.35 -13.89
C HIS A 283 -17.64 -9.48 -13.02
N ILE A 284 -17.29 -8.43 -12.26
CA ILE A 284 -16.10 -8.42 -11.40
C ILE A 284 -16.47 -7.92 -10.01
N GLY A 285 -16.16 -8.71 -8.97
CA GLY A 285 -16.44 -8.29 -7.60
C GLY A 285 -16.20 -9.37 -6.55
N PRO A 286 -16.32 -9.02 -5.25
CA PRO A 286 -16.52 -10.02 -4.21
C PRO A 286 -17.79 -10.82 -4.50
N SER A 287 -17.74 -12.12 -4.25
CA SER A 287 -18.84 -13.04 -4.54
C SER A 287 -19.49 -13.57 -3.28
N ASP A 288 -18.70 -14.08 -2.34
CA ASP A 288 -19.26 -14.71 -1.13
C ASP A 288 -18.23 -14.83 0.01
N TYR A 289 -18.74 -15.11 1.20
CA TYR A 289 -17.96 -15.45 2.40
C TYR A 289 -18.02 -16.95 2.66
N VAL A 290 -16.85 -17.59 2.74
CA VAL A 290 -16.73 -19.03 2.99
C VAL A 290 -15.80 -19.22 4.18
N ALA A 291 -16.39 -19.33 5.38
CA ALA A 291 -15.69 -19.25 6.66
C ALA A 291 -14.42 -20.11 6.76
N TRP A 292 -14.49 -21.38 6.34
CA TRP A 292 -13.35 -22.31 6.46
C TRP A 292 -12.15 -21.96 5.58
N LEU A 293 -12.29 -21.02 4.63
CA LEU A 293 -11.15 -20.52 3.87
C LEU A 293 -10.21 -19.71 4.73
N ASP A 294 -10.67 -19.19 5.87
CA ASP A 294 -9.91 -18.26 6.71
C ASP A 294 -9.41 -17.08 5.85
N ASP A 295 -8.14 -16.68 5.99
CA ASP A 295 -7.53 -15.64 5.16
C ASP A 295 -7.19 -16.09 3.72
N ARG A 296 -7.53 -17.31 3.31
CA ARG A 296 -7.38 -17.72 1.91
C ARG A 296 -8.45 -17.09 1.05
N LYS A 297 -8.05 -16.81 -0.18
CA LYS A 297 -8.90 -16.24 -1.21
C LYS A 297 -8.80 -17.06 -2.48
N PHE A 298 -9.95 -17.48 -2.96
CA PHE A 298 -10.08 -18.15 -4.25
C PHE A 298 -10.71 -17.18 -5.24
N ALA A 299 -10.09 -17.07 -6.41
CA ALA A 299 -10.66 -16.37 -7.54
C ALA A 299 -10.93 -17.33 -8.69
N PHE A 300 -12.16 -17.34 -9.19
CA PHE A 300 -12.59 -18.10 -10.36
C PHE A 300 -12.83 -17.09 -11.48
N VAL A 301 -12.07 -17.23 -12.56
CA VAL A 301 -12.06 -16.23 -13.63
C VAL A 301 -12.25 -16.93 -14.95
N ARG A 302 -13.10 -16.34 -15.78
CA ARG A 302 -13.39 -16.82 -17.12
C ARG A 302 -13.25 -15.68 -18.11
N LEU A 303 -12.59 -15.95 -19.22
CA LEU A 303 -12.48 -15.08 -20.38
C LEU A 303 -12.99 -15.86 -21.59
N GLU A 304 -13.94 -15.30 -22.31
CA GLU A 304 -14.42 -15.84 -23.58
C GLU A 304 -14.14 -14.82 -24.67
N GLY A 305 -13.51 -15.27 -25.75
CA GLY A 305 -13.17 -14.42 -26.88
C GLY A 305 -13.40 -15.08 -28.22
N THR A 306 -13.35 -14.26 -29.25
CA THR A 306 -13.48 -14.65 -30.66
C THR A 306 -12.11 -14.62 -31.33
N THR A 307 -11.74 -15.69 -32.03
CA THR A 307 -10.46 -15.82 -32.75
C THR A 307 -10.64 -15.80 -34.27
N PHE A 308 -9.59 -16.15 -35.03
CA PHE A 308 -9.62 -16.20 -36.49
C PHE A 308 -10.76 -17.10 -37.01
N GLY A 309 -11.54 -16.58 -37.97
CA GLY A 309 -12.69 -17.27 -38.54
C GLY A 309 -13.90 -17.33 -37.61
N ASP A 310 -14.01 -16.38 -36.68
CA ASP A 310 -15.07 -16.28 -35.67
C ASP A 310 -15.18 -17.52 -34.75
N VAL A 311 -14.06 -18.23 -34.58
CA VAL A 311 -14.00 -19.44 -33.76
C VAL A 311 -13.89 -19.06 -32.28
N PRO A 312 -14.74 -19.61 -31.40
CA PRO A 312 -14.70 -19.28 -29.97
C PRO A 312 -13.44 -19.83 -29.30
N LEU A 313 -12.86 -19.04 -28.40
CA LEU A 313 -11.81 -19.42 -27.47
C LEU A 313 -12.29 -19.13 -26.05
N SER A 314 -12.10 -20.11 -25.17
CA SER A 314 -12.39 -19.96 -23.75
C SER A 314 -11.14 -20.22 -22.91
N LEU A 315 -10.97 -19.41 -21.88
CA LEU A 315 -9.97 -19.59 -20.83
C LEU A 315 -10.68 -19.51 -19.49
N GLU A 316 -10.47 -20.52 -18.65
CA GLU A 316 -10.95 -20.51 -17.28
C GLU A 316 -9.81 -20.91 -16.35
N TYR A 317 -9.66 -20.18 -15.25
CA TYR A 317 -8.63 -20.46 -14.27
C TYR A 317 -9.13 -20.23 -12.85
N LYS A 318 -8.46 -20.92 -11.92
CA LYS A 318 -8.62 -20.73 -10.48
C LYS A 318 -7.31 -20.26 -9.88
N LEU A 319 -7.33 -19.13 -9.19
CA LEU A 319 -6.22 -18.64 -8.37
C LEU A 319 -6.51 -18.93 -6.90
N GLN A 320 -5.51 -19.42 -6.17
CA GLN A 320 -5.58 -19.61 -4.71
C GLN A 320 -4.40 -18.90 -4.06
N VAL A 321 -4.70 -18.01 -3.13
CA VAL A 321 -3.69 -17.24 -2.38
C VAL A 321 -4.11 -17.13 -0.91
N TRP A 322 -3.14 -16.86 -0.05
CA TRP A 322 -3.40 -16.24 1.26
C TRP A 322 -3.45 -14.73 1.06
N ASP A 323 -4.57 -14.07 1.37
CA ASP A 323 -4.80 -12.69 0.92
C ASP A 323 -3.86 -11.69 1.62
N SER A 324 -3.68 -11.83 2.94
CA SER A 324 -2.91 -10.86 3.72
C SER A 324 -1.39 -10.95 3.54
N PRO A 325 -0.75 -12.14 3.52
CA PRO A 325 0.67 -12.27 3.18
C PRO A 325 1.00 -11.81 1.76
N ASN A 326 0.02 -11.82 0.85
CA ASN A 326 0.18 -11.41 -0.55
C ASN A 326 0.40 -9.88 -0.69
N SER A 327 0.12 -9.07 0.35
CA SER A 327 0.45 -7.63 0.37
C SER A 327 1.53 -7.27 1.39
N ALA A 328 1.80 -8.10 2.40
CA ALA A 328 2.74 -7.80 3.48
C ALA A 328 4.13 -7.35 2.98
N GLY A 329 4.70 -8.05 1.99
CA GLY A 329 5.98 -7.65 1.40
C GLY A 329 5.96 -6.27 0.74
N ILE A 330 4.86 -5.95 0.05
CA ILE A 330 4.66 -4.64 -0.59
C ILE A 330 4.55 -3.55 0.48
N VAL A 331 3.89 -3.83 1.61
CA VAL A 331 3.83 -2.86 2.73
C VAL A 331 5.18 -2.67 3.40
N ILE A 332 6.02 -3.71 3.52
CA ILE A 332 7.40 -3.54 4.01
C ILE A 332 8.18 -2.61 3.06
N ASP A 333 8.06 -2.77 1.74
CA ASP A 333 8.67 -1.83 0.76
C ASP A 333 8.07 -0.41 0.90
N ALA A 334 6.76 -0.26 1.04
CA ALA A 334 6.10 1.04 1.23
C ALA A 334 6.53 1.76 2.51
N VAL A 335 6.63 1.06 3.65
CA VAL A 335 7.12 1.64 4.92
C VAL A 335 8.54 2.18 4.76
N ARG A 336 9.43 1.43 4.11
CA ARG A 336 10.81 1.86 3.86
C ARG A 336 10.88 3.03 2.89
N ALA A 337 10.04 3.05 1.85
CA ALA A 337 9.92 4.18 0.93
C ALA A 337 9.38 5.45 1.62
N ALA A 338 8.39 5.31 2.50
CA ALA A 338 7.84 6.41 3.29
C ALA A 338 8.91 6.99 4.23
N LYS A 339 9.73 6.14 4.84
CA LYS A 339 10.86 6.59 5.66
C LYS A 339 11.91 7.34 4.85
N ILE A 340 12.30 6.84 3.67
CA ILE A 340 13.22 7.56 2.77
C ILE A 340 12.65 8.93 2.39
N ALA A 341 11.36 9.01 2.06
CA ALA A 341 10.70 10.26 1.75
C ALA A 341 10.73 11.24 2.93
N LEU A 342 10.48 10.74 4.14
CA LEU A 342 10.54 11.54 5.37
C LEU A 342 11.97 12.06 5.62
N ASP A 343 13.00 11.22 5.44
CA ASP A 343 14.40 11.62 5.62
C ASP A 343 14.90 12.63 4.57
N ARG A 344 14.27 12.65 3.39
CA ARG A 344 14.49 13.64 2.34
C ARG A 344 13.69 14.92 2.54
N GLY A 345 12.80 14.97 3.54
CA GLY A 345 11.89 16.09 3.76
C GLY A 345 10.85 16.24 2.64
N LEU A 346 10.44 15.15 2.00
CA LEU A 346 9.38 15.19 1.00
C LEU A 346 8.02 15.38 1.68
N ALA A 347 7.16 16.18 1.06
CA ALA A 347 5.82 16.46 1.56
C ALA A 347 4.75 16.16 0.49
N GLY A 348 3.64 15.58 0.92
CA GLY A 348 2.58 15.13 0.02
C GLY A 348 2.80 13.72 -0.56
N PRO A 349 2.00 13.37 -1.59
CA PRO A 349 2.07 12.04 -2.21
C PRO A 349 3.41 11.79 -2.91
N VAL A 350 4.03 10.64 -2.60
CA VAL A 350 5.30 10.19 -3.17
C VAL A 350 5.00 9.36 -4.42
N LEU A 351 5.17 9.94 -5.63
CA LEU A 351 4.55 9.43 -6.85
C LEU A 351 5.16 8.11 -7.29
N ALA A 352 6.49 8.00 -7.28
CA ALA A 352 7.19 6.81 -7.75
C ALA A 352 6.80 5.54 -6.94
N PRO A 353 7.03 5.49 -5.60
CA PRO A 353 6.52 4.42 -4.72
C PRO A 353 5.02 4.15 -4.86
N SER A 354 4.16 5.18 -4.81
CA SER A 354 2.71 4.97 -4.92
C SER A 354 2.34 4.27 -6.22
N SER A 355 2.91 4.68 -7.37
CA SER A 355 2.57 4.11 -8.67
C SER A 355 2.81 2.60 -8.76
N TYR A 356 3.82 2.10 -8.05
CA TYR A 356 4.17 0.68 -8.07
C TYR A 356 3.48 -0.12 -6.96
N PHE A 357 3.33 0.44 -5.75
CA PHE A 357 2.81 -0.27 -4.58
C PHE A 357 1.29 -0.18 -4.42
N MET A 358 0.65 0.82 -5.01
CA MET A 358 -0.76 1.15 -4.76
C MET A 358 -1.61 0.94 -6.03
N LYS A 359 -2.88 0.58 -5.87
CA LYS A 359 -3.82 0.37 -6.99
C LYS A 359 -4.38 1.70 -7.52
N SER A 360 -4.53 2.67 -6.62
CA SER A 360 -5.07 4.00 -6.90
C SER A 360 -4.04 5.08 -6.54
N PRO A 361 -2.85 5.09 -7.16
CA PRO A 361 -1.88 6.17 -6.97
C PRO A 361 -2.41 7.49 -7.50
N ALA A 362 -1.83 8.59 -7.00
CA ALA A 362 -2.04 9.93 -7.56
C ALA A 362 -1.71 9.99 -9.06
N VAL A 363 -0.62 9.34 -9.49
CA VAL A 363 -0.26 9.23 -10.91
C VAL A 363 -0.13 7.75 -11.31
N GLN A 364 -0.92 7.36 -12.31
CA GLN A 364 -0.87 6.01 -12.86
C GLN A 364 0.31 5.85 -13.84
N HIS A 365 1.04 4.73 -13.69
CA HIS A 365 2.09 4.30 -14.60
C HIS A 365 1.90 2.81 -14.93
N GLU A 366 2.42 2.37 -16.07
CA GLU A 366 2.51 0.95 -16.37
C GLU A 366 3.43 0.27 -15.34
N ASP A 367 3.13 -0.96 -14.90
CA ASP A 367 3.84 -1.58 -13.76
C ASP A 367 5.35 -1.70 -14.02
N THR A 368 5.78 -1.88 -15.28
CA THR A 368 7.21 -1.92 -15.65
C THR A 368 7.90 -0.57 -15.47
N GLU A 369 7.22 0.52 -15.86
CA GLU A 369 7.69 1.89 -15.71
C GLU A 369 7.72 2.29 -14.22
N ALA A 370 6.63 1.99 -13.50
CA ALA A 370 6.50 2.23 -12.07
C ALA A 370 7.62 1.55 -11.27
N ARG A 371 7.97 0.30 -11.62
CA ARG A 371 9.11 -0.40 -10.99
C ARG A 371 10.43 0.35 -11.19
N GLN A 372 10.69 0.83 -12.41
CA GLN A 372 11.92 1.56 -12.72
C GLN A 372 11.98 2.91 -11.97
N LEU A 373 10.83 3.58 -11.81
CA LEU A 373 10.72 4.80 -11.01
C LEU A 373 11.05 4.53 -9.54
N VAL A 374 10.62 3.41 -8.96
CA VAL A 374 11.00 3.04 -7.58
C VAL A 374 12.51 2.78 -7.46
N GLU A 375 13.12 2.11 -8.43
CA GLU A 375 14.57 1.91 -8.47
C GLU A 375 15.35 3.23 -8.55
N ALA A 376 14.86 4.19 -9.34
CA ALA A 376 15.40 5.54 -9.44
C ALA A 376 15.19 6.33 -8.14
N PHE A 377 14.01 6.21 -7.52
CA PHE A 377 13.68 6.80 -6.23
C PHE A 377 14.64 6.33 -5.15
N ILE A 378 14.90 5.03 -5.06
CA ILE A 378 15.84 4.45 -4.08
C ILE A 378 17.24 5.04 -4.25
N LYS A 379 17.70 5.23 -5.49
CA LYS A 379 19.02 5.83 -5.80
C LYS A 379 19.08 7.34 -5.56
N GLY A 380 17.92 8.00 -5.49
CA GLY A 380 17.83 9.46 -5.43
C GLY A 380 18.03 10.12 -6.79
N ASP A 381 17.68 9.42 -7.88
CA ASP A 381 17.70 9.95 -9.25
C ASP A 381 16.38 10.68 -9.60
N VAL A 382 15.30 10.37 -8.88
CA VAL A 382 14.00 11.05 -8.92
C VAL A 382 13.50 11.27 -7.49
N GLU A 383 12.67 12.30 -7.29
CA GLU A 383 12.13 12.69 -5.99
C GLU A 383 13.22 12.68 -4.89
N ALA A 384 14.40 13.23 -5.20
CA ALA A 384 15.52 13.29 -4.25
C ALA A 384 15.31 14.39 -3.20
N ASN A 385 14.50 15.38 -3.54
CA ASN A 385 14.14 16.53 -2.72
C ASN A 385 12.76 17.06 -3.14
N GLU A 386 12.23 18.02 -2.38
CA GLU A 386 10.90 18.58 -2.59
C GLU A 386 10.75 19.32 -3.94
N GLU A 387 11.82 19.98 -4.44
CA GLU A 387 11.78 20.69 -5.73
C GLU A 387 11.56 19.72 -6.89
N GLU A 388 12.25 18.57 -6.87
CA GLU A 388 12.07 17.50 -7.87
C GLU A 388 10.68 16.88 -7.80
N LEU A 389 10.18 16.55 -6.61
CA LEU A 389 8.82 16.03 -6.45
C LEU A 389 7.78 17.02 -7.00
N ASN A 390 7.95 18.31 -6.72
CA ASN A 390 7.06 19.35 -7.26
C ASN A 390 7.14 19.47 -8.79
N ALA A 391 8.34 19.29 -9.36
CA ALA A 391 8.53 19.27 -10.81
C ALA A 391 7.84 18.04 -11.45
N ASP A 392 7.95 16.87 -10.84
CA ASP A 392 7.30 15.64 -11.31
C ASP A 392 5.77 15.74 -11.27
N VAL A 393 5.22 16.33 -10.20
CA VAL A 393 3.78 16.65 -10.09
C VAL A 393 3.35 17.61 -11.20
N ALA A 394 4.14 18.65 -11.48
CA ALA A 394 3.83 19.61 -12.53
C ALA A 394 3.90 18.98 -13.93
N ALA A 395 4.89 18.09 -14.16
CA ALA A 395 5.05 17.36 -15.41
C ALA A 395 3.87 16.38 -15.64
N ALA A 396 3.44 15.66 -14.61
CA ALA A 396 2.28 14.77 -14.70
C ALA A 396 1.00 15.54 -15.06
N LYS A 397 0.76 16.70 -14.41
CA LYS A 397 -0.35 17.60 -14.75
C LYS A 397 -0.28 18.08 -16.20
N ALA A 398 0.90 18.49 -16.66
CA ALA A 398 1.09 18.97 -18.03
C ALA A 398 0.87 17.87 -19.09
N ALA A 399 1.17 16.61 -18.75
CA ALA A 399 0.93 15.46 -19.61
C ALA A 399 -0.54 15.00 -19.63
N GLY A 400 -1.44 15.66 -18.87
CA GLY A 400 -2.83 15.24 -18.74
C GLY A 400 -2.99 13.89 -18.05
N LYS A 401 -1.93 13.38 -17.40
CA LYS A 401 -2.07 12.26 -16.46
C LYS A 401 -2.82 12.84 -15.27
N ASP A 402 -4.01 12.32 -15.00
CA ASP A 402 -4.80 12.81 -13.88
C ASP A 402 -4.01 12.55 -12.60
N VAL A 403 -3.52 13.62 -11.98
CA VAL A 403 -2.68 13.55 -10.77
C VAL A 403 -3.56 13.35 -9.53
N TRP A 404 -4.86 13.56 -9.65
CA TRP A 404 -5.78 13.65 -8.50
C TRP A 404 -7.15 13.03 -8.73
N LYS A 405 -7.34 12.26 -9.81
CA LYS A 405 -8.50 11.38 -9.99
C LYS A 405 -8.00 10.03 -10.48
N ALA A 406 -7.84 9.10 -9.54
CA ALA A 406 -7.54 7.71 -9.81
C ALA A 406 -8.71 6.96 -10.48
#